data_AF-A0AA89BBE0-F1
#
_entry.id   AF-A0AA89BBE0-F1
#
_cell.length_a   1.000
_cell.length_b   1.000
_cell.length_c   1.000
_cell.angle_alpha   90.00
_cell.angle_beta   90.00
_cell.angle_gamma   90.00
#
_symmetry.space_group_name_H-M   'P 1'
#
loop_
_entity.id
_entity.type
_entity.pdbx_description
1 polymer ?
#
loop_
_entity_poly.entity_id
_entity_poly.type
_entity_poly.pdbx_seq_one_letter_code
_entity_poly.pdbx_strand_id
1 'polypeptide(L)'
;MGSEGSAVVGSNEILEFNSLANNLATGLLLRLILSVCQISDENSCLFSVPRNFRLLEELERGEKGIGDGTVSYGMDDADDVFMQSWTGTIIGPHNTVHEGRIYQLKLFCDREYPDQPPTVRFQTRINMTCVNQETGVVEPSLFPMLADWQREHTIEDILIQLKKEMMSPQNRKLAQPPEGTSFNFYAAAASRFCYPHLNFRRTF
;
A
#
# COMPACT_ATOMS: atom_id res chain seq x y z
N MET A 1 8.78 -44.18 28.33
CA MET A 1 8.65 -44.82 27.01
C MET A 1 7.38 -44.29 26.39
N GLY A 2 7.51 -43.16 25.68
CA GLY A 2 6.40 -42.41 25.11
C GLY A 2 6.11 -42.86 23.69
N SER A 3 4.82 -42.91 23.37
CA SER A 3 4.22 -43.23 22.07
C SER A 3 4.26 -42.02 21.12
N GLU A 4 4.72 -42.23 19.88
CA GLU A 4 4.60 -41.27 18.79
C GLU A 4 3.19 -41.32 18.18
N GLY A 5 2.54 -40.17 18.08
CA GLY A 5 1.31 -39.95 17.34
C GLY A 5 1.58 -39.00 16.18
N SER A 6 1.50 -39.51 14.95
CA SER A 6 1.64 -38.73 13.72
C SER A 6 0.28 -38.13 13.35
N ALA A 7 0.17 -36.80 13.30
CA ALA A 7 -1.03 -36.10 12.88
C ALA A 7 -1.00 -35.90 11.36
N VAL A 8 -1.93 -36.54 10.66
CA VAL A 8 -2.18 -36.38 9.22
C VAL A 8 -3.02 -35.12 9.01
N VAL A 9 -2.45 -34.10 8.37
CA VAL A 9 -3.20 -32.91 7.92
C VAL A 9 -3.83 -33.23 6.56
N GLY A 10 -5.14 -32.97 6.46
CA GLY A 10 -6.04 -33.48 5.44
C GLY A 10 -5.87 -32.87 4.05
N SER A 11 -6.09 -33.72 3.05
CA SER A 11 -5.90 -33.54 1.61
C SER A 11 -6.81 -32.52 0.89
N ASN A 12 -7.51 -31.65 1.62
CA ASN A 12 -8.57 -30.80 1.05
C ASN A 12 -8.22 -29.30 0.90
N GLU A 13 -7.11 -28.81 1.47
CA GLU A 13 -6.68 -27.40 1.25
C GLU A 13 -5.85 -27.20 -0.02
N ILE A 14 -5.39 -28.28 -0.66
CA ILE A 14 -4.53 -28.22 -1.85
C ILE A 14 -5.36 -28.02 -3.15
N LEU A 15 -6.68 -28.23 -3.10
CA LEU A 15 -7.52 -28.22 -4.30
C LEU A 15 -8.10 -26.83 -4.67
N GLU A 16 -8.17 -25.88 -3.75
CA GLU A 16 -8.64 -24.52 -4.08
C GLU A 16 -7.55 -23.65 -4.75
N PHE A 17 -6.26 -23.94 -4.54
CA PHE A 17 -5.16 -23.24 -5.21
C PHE A 17 -5.07 -23.53 -6.72
N ASN A 18 -5.69 -24.61 -7.20
CA ASN A 18 -5.58 -25.05 -8.60
C ASN A 18 -6.52 -24.34 -9.58
N SER A 19 -7.51 -23.56 -9.10
CA SER A 19 -8.52 -22.94 -9.98
C SER A 19 -8.04 -21.65 -10.66
N LEU A 20 -7.05 -20.95 -10.09
CA LEU A 20 -6.53 -19.68 -10.63
C LEU A 20 -5.38 -19.86 -11.66
N ALA A 21 -4.89 -21.07 -11.87
CA ALA A 21 -3.67 -21.36 -12.64
C ALA A 21 -3.87 -21.61 -14.15
N ASN A 22 -4.99 -21.16 -14.74
CA ASN A 22 -5.39 -21.57 -16.10
C ASN A 22 -5.05 -20.59 -17.24
N ASN A 23 -4.20 -19.59 -17.02
CA ASN A 23 -3.57 -18.86 -18.13
C ASN A 23 -2.23 -19.50 -18.47
N LEU A 24 -2.06 -19.95 -19.73
CA LEU A 24 -0.86 -20.65 -20.21
C LEU A 24 0.45 -19.91 -19.90
N ALA A 25 0.44 -18.57 -19.82
CA ALA A 25 1.62 -17.78 -19.48
C ALA A 25 1.94 -17.74 -17.96
N THR A 26 0.92 -17.62 -17.10
CA THR A 26 1.12 -17.57 -15.64
C THR A 26 1.34 -18.96 -15.05
N GLY A 27 0.66 -19.98 -15.58
CA GLY A 27 0.83 -21.37 -15.17
C GLY A 27 2.21 -21.94 -15.49
N LEU A 28 2.81 -21.58 -16.63
CA LEU A 28 4.16 -22.02 -17.00
C LEU A 28 5.24 -21.35 -16.17
N LEU A 29 5.12 -20.05 -15.88
CA LEU A 29 6.07 -19.32 -15.04
C LEU A 29 6.02 -19.81 -13.59
N LEU A 30 4.81 -19.96 -13.03
CA LEU A 30 4.62 -20.49 -11.68
C LEU A 30 5.07 -21.96 -11.58
N ARG A 31 4.82 -22.78 -12.61
CA ARG A 31 5.35 -24.15 -12.67
C ARG A 31 6.87 -24.19 -12.85
N LEU A 32 7.49 -23.25 -13.54
CA LEU A 32 8.96 -23.14 -13.61
C LEU A 32 9.54 -22.76 -12.25
N ILE A 33 8.95 -21.78 -11.56
CA ILE A 33 9.37 -21.37 -10.22
C ILE A 33 9.20 -22.54 -9.23
N LEU A 34 8.06 -23.24 -9.26
CA LEU A 34 7.79 -24.38 -8.40
C LEU A 34 8.64 -25.62 -8.75
N SER A 35 8.90 -25.87 -10.04
CA SER A 35 9.73 -26.99 -10.52
C SER A 35 11.20 -26.83 -10.13
N VAL A 36 11.71 -25.60 -10.11
CA VAL A 36 13.06 -25.31 -9.60
C VAL A 36 13.15 -25.52 -8.08
N CYS A 37 12.06 -25.31 -7.33
CA CYS A 37 12.01 -25.53 -5.88
C CYS A 37 11.97 -27.01 -5.44
N GLN A 38 11.75 -27.97 -6.34
CA GLN A 38 11.71 -29.40 -5.97
C GLN A 38 13.11 -30.03 -5.80
N ILE A 39 14.19 -29.25 -5.83
CA ILE A 39 15.57 -29.72 -5.69
C ILE A 39 16.24 -29.01 -4.51
N SER A 40 15.82 -29.26 -3.28
CA SER A 40 16.68 -29.25 -2.07
C SER A 40 15.88 -29.57 -0.80
N ASP A 41 16.32 -30.61 -0.11
CA ASP A 41 15.79 -31.13 1.15
C ASP A 41 15.87 -30.15 2.34
N GLU A 42 14.92 -30.30 3.26
CA GLU A 42 14.87 -29.89 4.68
C GLU A 42 15.86 -28.81 5.18
N ASN A 43 15.61 -27.55 4.82
CA ASN A 43 15.61 -26.38 5.72
C ASN A 43 15.28 -25.13 4.90
N SER A 44 14.11 -24.53 5.16
CA SER A 44 13.71 -23.18 4.74
C SER A 44 14.29 -22.70 3.40
N CYS A 45 13.70 -23.14 2.28
CA CYS A 45 14.07 -22.62 0.97
C CYS A 45 13.66 -21.14 0.88
N LEU A 46 14.69 -20.28 0.95
CA LEU A 46 14.75 -18.82 0.95
C LEU A 46 14.28 -18.19 -0.37
N PHE A 47 13.10 -18.56 -0.89
CA PHE A 47 12.57 -17.95 -2.10
C PHE A 47 11.87 -16.63 -1.76
N SER A 48 12.62 -15.53 -1.76
CA SER A 48 12.05 -14.19 -1.75
C SER A 48 11.55 -13.85 -3.16
N VAL A 49 10.24 -13.64 -3.32
CA VAL A 49 9.67 -13.11 -4.57
C VAL A 49 10.32 -11.76 -4.86
N PRO A 50 10.93 -11.55 -6.05
CA PRO A 50 11.55 -10.26 -6.36
C PRO A 50 10.52 -9.14 -6.35
N ARG A 51 10.93 -7.96 -5.85
CA ARG A 51 10.11 -6.76 -5.71
C ARG A 51 9.16 -6.50 -6.88
N ASN A 52 9.66 -6.52 -8.11
CA ASN A 52 8.84 -6.18 -9.28
C ASN A 52 7.71 -7.20 -9.52
N PHE A 53 7.93 -8.49 -9.24
CA PHE A 53 6.85 -9.49 -9.33
C PHE A 53 5.80 -9.26 -8.25
N ARG A 54 6.23 -8.92 -7.02
CA ARG A 54 5.31 -8.53 -5.94
C ARG A 54 4.45 -7.31 -6.35
N LEU A 55 5.06 -6.28 -6.91
CA LEU A 55 4.35 -5.07 -7.34
C LEU A 55 3.43 -5.31 -8.54
N LEU A 56 3.81 -6.19 -9.48
CA LEU A 56 2.93 -6.60 -10.58
C LEU A 56 1.71 -7.38 -10.09
N GLU A 57 1.90 -8.27 -9.12
CA GLU A 57 0.79 -8.98 -8.47
C GLU A 57 -0.16 -8.01 -7.76
N GLU A 58 0.40 -7.03 -7.03
CA GLU A 58 -0.41 -5.99 -6.39
C GLU A 58 -1.14 -5.10 -7.43
N LEU A 59 -0.51 -4.76 -8.56
CA LEU A 59 -1.17 -4.03 -9.64
C LEU A 59 -2.37 -4.80 -10.20
N GLU A 60 -2.18 -6.09 -10.52
CA GLU A 60 -3.25 -6.94 -11.05
C GLU A 60 -4.44 -7.04 -10.06
N ARG A 61 -4.15 -7.10 -8.76
CA ARG A 61 -5.19 -7.06 -7.71
C ARG A 61 -5.91 -5.71 -7.67
N GLY A 62 -5.17 -4.60 -7.77
CA GLY A 62 -5.74 -3.25 -7.82
C GLY A 62 -6.71 -3.06 -8.99
N GLU A 63 -6.37 -3.60 -10.16
CA GLU A 63 -7.20 -3.51 -11.38
C GLU A 63 -8.48 -4.36 -11.31
N LYS A 64 -8.45 -5.50 -10.61
CA LYS A 64 -9.63 -6.36 -10.39
C LYS A 64 -10.63 -5.74 -9.41
N GLY A 65 -10.22 -4.73 -8.65
CA GLY A 65 -11.01 -4.13 -7.59
C GLY A 65 -10.90 -4.91 -6.28
N ILE A 66 -11.09 -4.20 -5.17
CA ILE A 66 -10.83 -4.71 -3.82
C ILE A 66 -12.13 -4.71 -3.03
N GLY A 67 -12.51 -5.86 -2.50
CA GLY A 67 -13.62 -6.00 -1.56
C GLY A 67 -14.91 -5.33 -2.03
N ASP A 68 -15.38 -4.34 -1.25
CA ASP A 68 -16.61 -3.58 -1.49
C ASP A 68 -16.40 -2.32 -2.36
N GLY A 69 -15.20 -2.12 -2.91
CA GLY A 69 -14.86 -0.96 -3.76
C GLY A 69 -14.65 0.35 -3.00
N THR A 70 -14.62 0.31 -1.66
CA THR A 70 -14.38 1.51 -0.85
C THR A 70 -12.90 1.87 -0.69
N VAL A 71 -12.02 0.97 -1.10
CA VAL A 71 -10.58 1.17 -1.17
C VAL A 71 -10.13 0.76 -2.57
N SER A 72 -9.26 1.56 -3.18
CA SER A 72 -8.63 1.23 -4.46
C SER A 72 -7.22 1.77 -4.51
N TYR A 73 -6.37 1.20 -5.37
CA TYR A 73 -5.04 1.72 -5.64
C TYR A 73 -4.59 1.37 -7.06
N GLY A 74 -3.60 2.09 -7.55
CA GLY A 74 -2.99 1.85 -8.85
C GLY A 74 -1.69 2.64 -9.02
N MET A 75 -0.97 2.39 -10.11
CA MET A 75 0.23 3.15 -10.44
C MET A 75 -0.10 4.62 -10.70
N ASP A 76 0.76 5.51 -10.23
CA ASP A 76 0.61 6.95 -10.44
C ASP A 76 1.02 7.37 -11.86
N ASP A 77 2.11 6.77 -12.34
CA ASP A 77 2.64 6.95 -13.68
C ASP A 77 2.77 5.58 -14.34
N ALA A 78 2.01 5.34 -15.41
CA ALA A 78 2.01 4.08 -16.14
C ALA A 78 3.35 3.83 -16.87
N ASP A 79 4.15 4.87 -17.09
CA ASP A 79 5.46 4.79 -17.73
C ASP A 79 6.59 4.52 -16.70
N ASP A 80 6.30 4.52 -15.39
CA ASP A 80 7.28 4.20 -14.34
C ASP A 80 7.57 2.69 -14.32
N VAL A 81 8.61 2.30 -15.07
CA VAL A 81 9.11 0.92 -15.15
C VAL A 81 9.53 0.37 -13.78
N PHE A 82 9.89 1.23 -12.82
CA PHE A 82 10.26 0.80 -11.47
C PHE A 82 9.06 0.64 -10.55
N MET A 83 7.85 1.04 -10.98
CA MET A 83 6.60 0.89 -10.22
C MET A 83 6.74 1.43 -8.78
N GLN A 84 7.40 2.58 -8.62
CA GLN A 84 7.67 3.16 -7.30
C GLN A 84 6.51 4.01 -6.81
N SER A 85 5.84 4.73 -7.71
CA SER A 85 4.80 5.69 -7.35
C SER A 85 3.40 5.12 -7.54
N TRP A 86 2.62 5.13 -6.45
CA TRP A 86 1.26 4.60 -6.41
C TRP A 86 0.29 5.64 -5.86
N THR A 87 -0.93 5.60 -6.38
CA THR A 87 -2.06 6.37 -5.86
C THR A 87 -3.04 5.44 -5.19
N GLY A 88 -3.35 5.71 -3.92
CA GLY A 88 -4.39 5.04 -3.15
C GLY A 88 -5.62 5.93 -2.99
N THR A 89 -6.80 5.35 -2.96
CA THR A 89 -8.06 6.03 -2.68
C THR A 89 -8.82 5.31 -1.56
N ILE A 90 -9.31 6.08 -0.59
CA ILE A 90 -10.17 5.60 0.48
C ILE A 90 -11.46 6.41 0.45
N ILE A 91 -12.60 5.72 0.30
CA ILE A 91 -13.92 6.28 0.55
C ILE A 91 -14.15 6.28 2.06
N GLY A 92 -14.41 7.46 2.62
CA GLY A 92 -14.55 7.64 4.05
C GLY A 92 -15.67 6.78 4.65
N PRO A 93 -15.41 6.09 5.77
CA PRO A 93 -16.35 5.13 6.34
C PRO A 93 -17.63 5.80 6.84
N HIS A 94 -18.74 5.09 6.70
CA HIS A 94 -20.05 5.49 7.21
C HIS A 94 -20.05 5.70 8.73
N ASN A 95 -20.97 6.53 9.22
CA ASN A 95 -21.13 6.84 10.63
C ASN A 95 -19.88 7.48 11.27
N THR A 96 -19.08 8.17 10.46
CA THR A 96 -17.92 8.95 10.92
C THR A 96 -17.95 10.34 10.29
N VAL A 97 -17.15 11.26 10.81
CA VAL A 97 -16.89 12.58 10.19
C VAL A 97 -16.28 12.50 8.78
N HIS A 98 -15.83 11.32 8.38
CA HIS A 98 -15.23 11.06 7.07
C HIS A 98 -16.26 10.61 6.03
N GLU A 99 -17.49 10.28 6.43
CA GLU A 99 -18.53 9.78 5.52
C GLU A 99 -18.78 10.71 4.34
N GLY A 100 -18.89 10.12 3.14
CA GLY A 100 -19.11 10.85 1.88
C GLY A 100 -17.87 11.51 1.28
N ARG A 101 -16.73 11.51 1.98
CA ARG A 101 -15.48 12.11 1.49
C ARG A 101 -14.61 11.08 0.78
N ILE A 102 -13.85 11.54 -0.20
CA ILE A 102 -12.85 10.73 -0.92
C ILE A 102 -11.44 11.23 -0.55
N TYR A 103 -10.62 10.34 0.00
CA TYR A 103 -9.24 10.63 0.36
C TYR A 103 -8.29 10.01 -0.65
N GLN A 104 -7.47 10.85 -1.27
CA GLN A 104 -6.37 10.39 -2.13
C GLN A 104 -5.08 10.35 -1.32
N LEU A 105 -4.28 9.32 -1.56
CA LEU A 105 -2.99 9.08 -0.93
C LEU A 105 -1.95 8.80 -2.01
N LYS A 106 -0.70 9.15 -1.71
CA LYS A 106 0.49 8.69 -2.45
C LYS A 106 1.23 7.67 -1.61
N LEU A 107 1.60 6.57 -2.26
CA LEU A 107 2.48 5.56 -1.69
C LEU A 107 3.73 5.48 -2.56
N PHE A 108 4.89 5.44 -1.92
CA PHE A 108 6.17 5.29 -2.58
C PHE A 108 6.83 4.00 -2.13
N CYS A 109 6.89 3.03 -3.03
CA CYS A 109 7.57 1.76 -2.85
C CYS A 109 9.01 1.91 -3.33
N ASP A 110 9.96 2.12 -2.42
CA ASP A 110 11.38 2.22 -2.74
C ASP A 110 11.98 0.88 -3.19
N ARG A 111 13.31 0.78 -3.29
CA ARG A 111 13.98 -0.43 -3.80
C ARG A 111 13.94 -1.57 -2.79
N GLU A 112 13.72 -1.25 -1.53
CA GLU A 112 13.73 -2.12 -0.38
C GLU A 112 12.34 -2.74 -0.12
N TYR A 113 11.27 -2.19 -0.72
CA TYR A 113 9.96 -2.85 -0.74
C TYR A 113 10.01 -4.25 -1.38
N PRO A 114 9.33 -5.28 -0.82
CA PRO A 114 8.48 -5.26 0.37
C PRO A 114 9.21 -5.58 1.69
N ASP A 115 10.54 -5.73 1.69
CA ASP A 115 11.29 -5.99 2.92
C ASP A 115 11.30 -4.78 3.87
N GLN A 116 11.06 -3.57 3.33
CA GLN A 116 10.75 -2.35 4.08
C GLN A 116 9.38 -1.79 3.67
N PRO A 117 8.68 -1.08 4.60
CA PRO A 117 7.39 -0.49 4.31
C PRO A 117 7.51 0.64 3.28
N PRO A 118 6.47 0.87 2.47
CA PRO A 118 6.44 2.03 1.58
C PRO A 118 6.23 3.31 2.40
N THR A 119 6.65 4.45 1.84
CA THR A 119 6.29 5.76 2.41
C THR A 119 4.85 6.10 2.02
N VAL A 120 4.03 6.51 2.99
CA VAL A 120 2.61 6.79 2.78
C VAL A 120 2.29 8.24 3.15
N ARG A 121 1.56 8.93 2.27
CA ARG A 121 1.18 10.33 2.46
C ARG A 121 -0.21 10.61 1.92
N PHE A 122 -1.05 11.26 2.71
CA PHE A 122 -2.32 11.80 2.25
C PHE A 122 -2.09 13.00 1.32
N GLN A 123 -2.80 13.01 0.19
CA GLN A 123 -2.93 14.18 -0.67
C GLN A 123 -4.08 15.07 -0.21
N THR A 124 -5.24 14.46 0.04
CA THR A 124 -6.39 15.14 0.63
C THR A 124 -6.10 15.45 2.10
N ARG A 125 -6.36 16.69 2.55
CA ARG A 125 -6.17 17.01 3.97
C ARG A 125 -7.10 16.17 4.84
N ILE A 126 -6.53 15.63 5.91
CA ILE A 126 -7.23 14.82 6.89
C ILE A 126 -6.69 15.13 8.28
N ASN A 127 -7.60 15.30 9.24
CA ASN A 127 -7.23 15.31 10.64
C ASN A 127 -7.34 13.87 11.15
N MET A 128 -6.21 13.25 11.50
CA MET A 128 -6.13 11.86 11.97
C MET A 128 -4.88 11.69 12.84
N THR A 129 -4.97 10.92 13.91
CA THR A 129 -3.92 10.83 14.95
C THR A 129 -2.56 10.36 14.43
N CYS A 130 -2.53 9.47 13.43
CA CYS A 130 -1.28 8.97 12.84
C CYS A 130 -0.79 9.76 11.62
N VAL A 131 -1.43 10.90 11.29
CA VAL A 131 -1.09 11.70 10.11
C VAL A 131 -0.53 13.06 10.55
N ASN A 132 0.63 13.41 10.01
CA ASN A 132 1.22 14.72 10.19
C ASN A 132 0.34 15.81 9.57
N GLN A 133 -0.09 16.77 10.38
CA GLN A 133 -1.09 17.78 9.99
C GLN A 133 -0.54 18.89 9.07
N GLU A 134 0.78 18.97 8.90
CA GLU A 134 1.44 19.92 8.00
C GLU A 134 1.76 19.28 6.66
N THR A 135 2.28 18.04 6.69
CA THR A 135 2.78 17.37 5.50
C THR A 135 1.79 16.37 4.91
N GLY A 136 0.93 15.75 5.73
CA GLY A 136 0.07 14.64 5.35
C GLY A 136 0.75 13.27 5.40
N VAL A 137 2.01 13.20 5.82
CA VAL A 137 2.74 11.93 5.95
C VAL A 137 2.13 11.09 7.08
N VAL A 138 1.98 9.79 6.84
CA VAL A 138 1.59 8.83 7.89
C VAL A 138 2.84 8.50 8.70
N GLU A 139 2.81 8.79 10.00
CA GLU A 139 3.95 8.61 10.89
C GLU A 139 4.05 7.13 11.31
N PRO A 140 5.14 6.40 10.98
CA PRO A 140 5.24 4.98 11.31
C PRO A 140 5.10 4.70 12.81
N SER A 141 5.66 5.58 13.65
CA SER A 141 5.58 5.46 15.12
C SER A 141 4.15 5.50 15.69
N LEU A 142 3.20 6.09 14.95
CA LEU A 142 1.81 6.24 15.36
C LEU A 142 0.88 5.27 14.63
N PHE A 143 1.41 4.49 13.69
CA PHE A 143 0.65 3.54 12.87
C PHE A 143 1.29 2.16 12.93
N PRO A 144 0.79 1.26 13.81
CA PRO A 144 1.45 0.00 14.15
C PRO A 144 1.87 -0.88 12.96
N MET A 145 1.08 -0.91 11.89
CA MET A 145 1.39 -1.69 10.69
C MET A 145 2.68 -1.24 9.99
N LEU A 146 3.02 0.06 10.02
CA LEU A 146 4.29 0.55 9.47
C LEU A 146 5.42 0.48 10.50
N ALA A 147 5.12 0.55 11.81
CA ALA A 147 6.11 0.38 12.87
C ALA A 147 6.68 -1.04 12.93
N ASP A 148 5.82 -2.04 12.78
CA ASP A 148 6.15 -3.47 12.82
C ASP A 148 5.84 -4.11 11.46
N TRP A 149 6.46 -3.55 10.42
CA TRP A 149 6.24 -3.98 9.05
C TRP A 149 6.73 -5.41 8.80
N GLN A 150 5.86 -6.20 8.16
CA GLN A 150 6.16 -7.56 7.70
C GLN A 150 6.04 -7.57 6.18
N ARG A 151 6.94 -8.29 5.50
CA ARG A 151 7.00 -8.34 4.02
C ARG A 151 5.73 -8.87 3.36
N GLU A 152 4.89 -9.57 4.12
CA GLU A 152 3.61 -10.11 3.69
C GLU A 152 2.56 -9.02 3.51
N HIS A 153 2.70 -7.89 4.20
CA HIS A 153 1.81 -6.75 4.06
C HIS A 153 1.91 -6.11 2.66
N THR A 154 0.78 -5.57 2.21
CA THR A 154 0.58 -4.99 0.88
C THR A 154 0.14 -3.53 0.96
N ILE A 155 0.11 -2.86 -0.20
CA ILE A 155 -0.54 -1.56 -0.36
C ILE A 155 -2.01 -1.64 0.06
N GLU A 156 -2.69 -2.73 -0.29
CA GLU A 156 -4.08 -2.98 0.10
C GLU A 156 -4.25 -2.98 1.62
N ASP A 157 -3.40 -3.72 2.34
CA ASP A 157 -3.44 -3.84 3.80
C ASP A 157 -3.27 -2.47 4.48
N ILE A 158 -2.35 -1.65 3.97
CA ILE A 158 -2.13 -0.28 4.46
C ILE A 158 -3.41 0.54 4.33
N LEU A 159 -4.05 0.53 3.16
CA LEU A 159 -5.24 1.34 2.92
C LEU A 159 -6.44 0.85 3.74
N ILE A 160 -6.62 -0.47 3.87
CA ILE A 160 -7.64 -1.06 4.73
C ILE A 160 -7.41 -0.68 6.20
N GLN A 161 -6.16 -0.73 6.66
CA GLN A 161 -5.83 -0.42 8.05
C GLN A 161 -5.95 1.09 8.34
N LEU A 162 -5.59 1.97 7.41
CA LEU A 162 -5.86 3.40 7.51
C LEU A 162 -7.36 3.70 7.57
N LYS A 163 -8.18 2.99 6.78
CA LYS A 163 -9.64 3.11 6.85
C LYS A 163 -10.18 2.67 8.22
N LYS A 164 -9.63 1.61 8.81
CA LYS A 164 -9.98 1.19 10.19
C LYS A 164 -9.58 2.26 11.21
N GLU A 165 -8.44 2.91 11.04
CA GLU A 165 -8.03 4.02 11.90
C GLU A 165 -8.98 5.22 11.82
N MET A 166 -9.58 5.51 10.66
CA MET A 166 -10.64 6.53 10.54
C MET A 166 -11.88 6.20 11.40
N MET A 167 -12.14 4.92 11.64
CA MET A 167 -13.25 4.45 12.47
C MET A 167 -12.91 4.38 13.96
N SER A 168 -11.64 4.56 14.33
CA SER A 168 -11.20 4.48 15.72
C SER A 168 -11.89 5.55 16.58
N PRO A 169 -12.10 5.31 17.89
CA PRO A 169 -12.77 6.27 18.77
C PRO A 169 -12.12 7.66 18.77
N GLN A 170 -10.81 7.73 18.54
CA GLN A 170 -10.02 8.97 18.51
C GLN A 170 -10.25 9.78 17.22
N ASN A 171 -10.46 9.10 16.08
CA ASN A 171 -10.53 9.74 14.76
C ASN A 171 -11.97 9.94 14.26
N ARG A 172 -12.89 9.02 14.55
CA ARG A 172 -14.24 8.99 13.95
C ARG A 172 -15.09 10.24 14.19
N LYS A 173 -14.73 11.06 15.19
CA LYS A 173 -15.39 12.33 15.56
C LYS A 173 -14.47 13.55 15.46
N LEU A 174 -13.25 13.39 14.98
CA LEU A 174 -12.28 14.46 14.93
C LEU A 174 -12.68 15.48 13.85
N ALA A 175 -12.82 16.75 14.23
CA ALA A 175 -13.23 17.79 13.30
C ALA A 175 -12.29 17.82 12.08
N GLN A 176 -12.85 17.72 10.88
CA GLN A 176 -12.09 17.64 9.63
C GLN A 176 -11.94 19.01 8.97
N PRO A 177 -10.88 19.22 8.18
CA PRO A 177 -10.75 20.41 7.34
C PRO A 177 -11.86 20.45 6.28
N PRO A 178 -12.06 21.61 5.62
CA PRO A 178 -12.98 21.71 4.49
C PRO A 178 -12.66 20.67 3.42
N GLU A 179 -13.71 20.09 2.85
CA GLU A 179 -13.58 19.07 1.81
C GLU A 179 -12.87 19.64 0.57
N GLY A 180 -12.13 18.79 -0.15
CA GLY A 180 -11.37 19.19 -1.33
C GLY A 180 -10.07 19.97 -1.04
N THR A 181 -9.75 20.22 0.24
CA THR A 181 -8.45 20.79 0.60
C THR A 181 -7.35 19.74 0.47
N SER A 182 -6.18 20.14 -0.05
CA SER A 182 -5.04 19.25 -0.25
C SER A 182 -3.80 19.76 0.48
N PHE A 183 -2.86 18.85 0.74
CA PHE A 183 -1.53 19.21 1.20
C PHE A 183 -0.72 19.78 0.02
N ASN A 184 0.01 20.87 0.27
CA ASN A 184 0.82 21.51 -0.76
C ASN A 184 2.05 20.62 -1.06
N PHE A 185 2.12 20.07 -2.27
CA PHE A 185 3.29 19.31 -2.73
C PHE A 185 4.51 20.20 -3.01
N TYR A 186 4.29 21.47 -3.35
CA TYR A 186 5.34 22.40 -3.79
C TYR A 186 5.96 23.25 -2.68
N ALA A 187 5.43 23.26 -1.46
CA ALA A 187 5.96 24.10 -0.38
C ALA A 187 7.35 23.63 0.13
N ALA A 188 7.66 22.32 0.01
CA ALA A 188 8.98 21.79 0.32
C ALA A 188 10.05 22.12 -0.75
N ALA A 189 9.64 22.37 -1.99
CA ALA A 189 10.54 22.83 -3.06
C ALA A 189 10.72 24.35 -3.06
N ALA A 190 9.68 25.11 -2.68
CA ALA A 190 9.70 26.57 -2.66
C ALA A 190 10.62 27.16 -1.57
N SER A 191 10.93 26.41 -0.52
CA SER A 191 11.86 26.84 0.55
C SER A 191 13.35 26.78 0.16
N ARG A 192 13.70 26.24 -1.02
CA ARG A 192 15.07 26.34 -1.59
C ARG A 192 15.19 27.25 -2.81
N PHE A 193 14.11 27.87 -3.27
CA PHE A 193 14.14 28.85 -4.35
C PHE A 193 13.24 30.06 -4.05
N CYS A 194 13.45 30.69 -2.90
CA CYS A 194 13.33 32.14 -2.86
C CYS A 194 14.53 32.72 -3.63
N TYR A 195 14.41 32.92 -4.94
CA TYR A 195 15.18 33.97 -5.60
C TYR A 195 14.46 35.30 -5.32
N PRO A 196 14.99 36.18 -4.45
CA PRO A 196 14.56 37.56 -4.48
C PRO A 196 15.14 38.20 -5.75
N HIS A 197 14.34 39.06 -6.36
CA HIS A 197 14.65 39.90 -7.53
C HIS A 197 14.49 39.27 -8.93
N LEU A 198 13.30 39.50 -9.51
CA LEU A 198 13.23 40.39 -10.66
C LEU A 198 11.91 41.16 -10.64
N ASN A 199 11.99 42.40 -10.16
CA ASN A 199 10.99 43.44 -10.40
C ASN A 199 11.07 43.82 -11.89
N PHE A 200 10.21 43.27 -12.74
CA PHE A 200 9.96 43.88 -14.04
C PHE A 200 9.00 45.07 -13.84
N ARG A 201 9.58 46.24 -13.55
CA ARG A 201 8.87 47.52 -13.66
C ARG A 201 8.37 47.67 -15.09
N ARG A 202 7.06 47.87 -15.25
CA ARG A 202 6.46 48.49 -16.43
C ARG A 202 6.98 49.92 -16.57
N THR A 203 7.68 50.18 -17.67
CA THR A 203 8.02 51.47 -18.30
C THR A 203 8.62 51.03 -19.65
N PHE A 204 8.15 51.37 -20.84
CA PHE A 204 7.25 52.42 -21.36
C PHE A 204 6.18 51.80 -22.27
#